data_AF-A0A7S0YZX0-F1
#
_entry.id   AF-A0A7S0YZX0-F1
#
_cell.length_a   1.000
_cell.length_b   1.000
_cell.length_c   1.000
_cell.angle_alpha   90.00
_cell.angle_beta   90.00
_cell.angle_gamma   90.00
#
_symmetry.space_group_name_H-M   'P 1'
#
loop_
_entity.id
_entity.type
_entity.pdbx_description
1 polymer ?
#
loop_
_entity_poly.entity_id
_entity_poly.type
_entity_poly.pdbx_seq_one_letter_code
_entity_poly.pdbx_strand_id
1 'polypeptide(L)'
;MAPAKPSENVRVLVRVRPFVSRELEKGDDEVVKTVGDRSVQVINGVTSNGRGQTGTAYQFDKCFGNETTQDELFKQSGVASLLDHVLEGYSATVFAYGPTGSGKTYTITGKPDNINRNGSGDASDGIVIRSIESLFGKIRDLTGEGRQFKVRGSCVEIYNESVVDLISYSRQSGGRRDKIQLPVRFDPSRGSFFVNDLTYGKCPAEEDLLRLYMRALRNRTVASHELNRDSSRSHALFTIYVDAMVQDGAGQISTRHGKVTFVDLAGSERLKASKSEGTTLKETGAINKSIFTLGKVISSLCDRKKRSDPVPYRDSKLTQLLMDSIGGTSLTLMLACVSPALSYLPESVRTLDYASRAKNIKNKPVVLLDEQQGIIQELRRELDALRNENRALRDALNGSGGSARASLQSAPSAGDGELGAR
;
A
#
# COMPACT_ATOMS: atom_id res chain seq x y z
N MET A 1 -0.66 3.93 22.08
CA MET A 1 -0.42 4.15 20.62
C MET A 1 1.01 3.79 20.23
N ALA A 2 1.22 2.82 19.34
CA ALA A 2 2.49 2.68 18.65
C ALA A 2 2.89 4.03 17.99
N PRO A 3 4.19 4.34 17.76
CA PRO A 3 4.57 5.62 17.16
C PRO A 3 3.85 5.77 15.81
N ALA A 4 2.87 6.66 15.76
CA ALA A 4 2.15 6.97 14.53
C ALA A 4 2.99 8.01 13.79
N LYS A 5 3.33 7.72 12.54
CA LYS A 5 3.94 8.75 11.69
C LYS A 5 2.93 9.87 11.47
N PRO A 6 3.39 11.12 11.26
CA PRO A 6 2.52 12.19 10.80
C PRO A 6 1.82 11.74 9.51
N SER A 7 0.63 12.30 9.25
CA SER A 7 -0.11 11.94 8.04
C SER A 7 0.75 12.20 6.80
N GLU A 8 0.95 11.16 5.99
CA GLU A 8 1.74 11.22 4.76
C GLU A 8 0.80 11.16 3.55
N ASN A 9 1.13 11.94 2.51
CA ASN A 9 0.41 11.86 1.24
C ASN A 9 0.82 10.58 0.50
N VAL A 10 -0.08 10.05 -0.34
CA VAL A 10 0.29 9.03 -1.33
C VAL A 10 1.36 9.60 -2.25
N ARG A 11 2.51 8.90 -2.34
CA ARG A 11 3.59 9.27 -3.26
C ARG A 11 3.23 8.79 -4.66
N VAL A 12 3.37 9.66 -5.66
CA VAL A 12 3.01 9.38 -7.05
C VAL A 12 4.23 9.56 -7.92
N LEU A 13 4.62 8.48 -8.60
CA LEU A 13 5.67 8.48 -9.59
C LEU A 13 5.07 8.21 -10.97
N VAL A 14 5.60 8.87 -12.00
CA VAL A 14 5.21 8.59 -13.39
C VAL A 14 6.34 7.84 -14.09
N ARG A 15 5.99 6.84 -14.89
CA ARG A 15 6.91 6.17 -15.82
C ARG A 15 6.39 6.28 -17.24
N VAL A 16 7.14 7.01 -18.08
CA VAL A 16 6.93 7.05 -19.52
C VAL A 16 7.78 5.95 -20.13
N ARG A 17 7.15 4.95 -20.77
CA ARG A 17 7.90 3.88 -21.44
C ARG A 17 8.51 4.37 -22.77
N PRO A 18 9.53 3.69 -23.34
CA PRO A 18 9.90 3.92 -24.73
C PRO A 18 8.77 3.53 -25.69
N PHE A 19 8.87 3.98 -26.94
CA PHE A 19 8.01 3.49 -28.02
C PHE A 19 8.10 1.98 -28.18
N VAL A 20 6.98 1.34 -28.48
CA VAL A 20 6.98 -0.07 -28.91
C VAL A 20 7.08 -0.17 -30.43
N SER A 21 7.52 -1.33 -30.95
CA SER A 21 7.76 -1.53 -32.39
C SER A 21 6.57 -1.11 -33.27
N ARG A 22 5.35 -1.45 -32.84
CA ARG A 22 4.12 -1.09 -33.56
C ARG A 22 3.87 0.42 -33.65
N GLU A 23 4.30 1.20 -32.66
CA GLU A 23 4.17 2.66 -32.65
C GLU A 23 5.22 3.28 -33.57
N LEU A 24 6.45 2.76 -33.55
CA LEU A 24 7.53 3.17 -34.47
C LEU A 24 7.17 2.86 -35.93
N GLU A 25 6.66 1.65 -36.21
CA GLU A 25 6.23 1.23 -37.55
C GLU A 25 5.10 2.10 -38.12
N LYS A 26 4.26 2.64 -37.24
CA LYS A 26 3.17 3.55 -37.62
C LYS A 26 3.61 5.02 -37.74
N GLY A 27 4.81 5.34 -37.29
CA GLY A 27 5.30 6.72 -37.21
C GLY A 27 4.51 7.57 -36.21
N ASP A 28 4.16 7.03 -35.04
CA ASP A 28 3.49 7.81 -33.99
C ASP A 28 4.40 8.93 -33.45
N ASP A 29 3.82 10.11 -33.24
CA ASP A 29 4.52 11.24 -32.64
C ASP A 29 4.71 11.08 -31.12
N GLU A 30 5.85 11.55 -30.59
CA GLU A 30 6.10 11.66 -29.16
C GLU A 30 5.42 12.91 -28.60
N VAL A 31 4.35 12.71 -27.82
CA VAL A 31 3.53 13.78 -27.26
C VAL A 31 3.52 13.81 -25.74
N VAL A 32 4.08 12.81 -25.07
CA VAL A 32 4.27 12.80 -23.61
C VAL A 32 5.75 12.59 -23.30
N LYS A 33 6.38 13.57 -22.66
CA LYS A 33 7.80 13.53 -22.31
C LYS A 33 8.05 13.99 -20.88
N THR A 34 9.09 13.44 -20.25
CA THR A 34 9.55 13.92 -18.95
C THR A 34 10.41 15.18 -19.11
N VAL A 35 10.18 16.17 -18.26
CA VAL A 35 10.98 17.40 -18.18
C VAL A 35 11.59 17.49 -16.78
N GLY A 36 12.87 17.13 -16.69
CA GLY A 36 13.55 16.91 -15.42
C GLY A 36 12.91 15.80 -14.59
N ASP A 37 13.22 15.80 -13.29
CA ASP A 37 12.89 14.68 -12.41
C ASP A 37 11.45 14.68 -11.88
N ARG A 38 10.70 15.77 -12.05
CA ARG A 38 9.42 16.00 -11.36
C ARG A 38 8.29 16.45 -12.27
N SER A 39 8.54 16.63 -13.56
CA SER A 39 7.51 17.08 -14.49
C SER A 39 7.34 16.17 -15.69
N VAL A 40 6.09 16.05 -16.13
CA VAL A 40 5.70 15.42 -17.39
C VAL A 40 4.97 16.47 -18.22
N GLN A 41 5.44 16.69 -19.45
CA GLN A 41 4.81 17.58 -20.41
C GLN A 41 4.01 16.77 -21.41
N VAL A 42 2.75 17.16 -21.59
CA VAL A 42 1.85 16.64 -22.61
C VAL A 42 1.68 17.70 -23.69
N ILE A 43 2.06 17.38 -24.93
CA ILE A 43 1.98 18.27 -26.08
C ILE A 43 0.56 18.15 -26.68
N ASN A 44 -0.21 19.24 -26.64
CA ASN A 44 -1.61 19.28 -27.06
C ASN A 44 -1.81 19.98 -28.42
N GLY A 45 -0.73 20.47 -29.04
CA GLY A 45 -0.77 21.11 -30.35
C GLY A 45 0.41 22.04 -30.60
N VAL A 46 0.37 22.72 -31.75
CA VAL A 46 1.30 23.80 -32.10
C VAL A 46 0.60 25.14 -31.84
N THR A 47 1.33 26.11 -31.27
CA THR A 47 0.82 27.49 -31.12
C THR A 47 0.40 28.04 -32.48
N SER A 48 -0.61 28.92 -32.47
CA SER A 48 -1.16 29.60 -33.66
C SER A 48 -0.13 30.31 -34.54
N ASN A 49 1.06 30.55 -34.01
CA ASN A 49 2.12 31.31 -34.65
C ASN A 49 3.24 30.40 -35.20
N GLY A 50 3.09 29.06 -35.11
CA GLY A 50 4.06 28.07 -35.57
C GLY A 50 5.40 28.06 -34.81
N ARG A 51 5.54 28.88 -33.75
CA ARG A 51 6.82 29.15 -33.06
C ARG A 51 6.97 28.48 -31.69
N GLY A 52 6.04 27.62 -31.30
CA GLY A 52 6.09 26.91 -30.02
C GLY A 52 5.03 25.81 -29.93
N GLN A 53 5.25 24.83 -29.06
CA GLN A 53 4.28 23.78 -28.74
C GLN A 53 3.39 24.24 -27.57
N THR A 54 2.07 24.05 -27.66
CA THR A 54 1.17 24.20 -26.51
C THR A 54 1.12 22.88 -25.76
N GLY A 55 1.14 22.91 -24.43
CA GLY A 55 1.11 21.68 -23.65
C GLY A 55 0.71 21.88 -22.20
N THR A 56 0.17 20.81 -21.61
CA THR A 56 -0.14 20.74 -20.19
C THR A 56 1.05 20.12 -19.46
N ALA A 57 1.51 20.79 -18.39
CA ALA A 57 2.55 20.26 -17.53
C ALA A 57 1.93 19.67 -16.25
N TYR A 58 2.33 18.46 -15.91
CA TYR A 58 1.98 17.80 -14.65
C TYR A 58 3.21 17.77 -13.74
N GLN A 59 2.99 17.78 -12.42
CA GLN A 59 4.05 17.69 -11.41
C GLN A 59 3.81 16.52 -10.46
N PHE A 60 4.82 15.66 -10.32
CA PHE A 60 4.78 14.45 -9.49
C PHE A 60 6.00 14.36 -8.57
N ASP A 61 6.03 13.37 -7.70
CA ASP A 61 7.13 13.21 -6.75
C ASP A 61 8.43 12.77 -7.45
N LYS A 62 8.29 11.96 -8.51
CA LYS A 62 9.35 11.61 -9.47
C LYS A 62 8.76 11.25 -10.83
N CYS A 63 9.45 11.54 -11.92
CA CYS A 63 9.09 11.18 -13.28
C CYS A 63 10.26 10.45 -13.95
N PHE A 64 9.98 9.28 -14.52
CA PHE A 64 10.95 8.43 -15.19
C PHE A 64 10.69 8.46 -16.70
N GLY A 65 11.71 8.83 -17.46
CA GLY A 65 11.67 8.86 -18.93
C GLY A 65 11.89 7.48 -19.56
N ASN A 66 11.80 7.45 -20.88
CA ASN A 66 11.98 6.27 -21.73
C ASN A 66 13.31 5.52 -21.52
N GLU A 67 14.39 6.24 -21.21
CA GLU A 67 15.71 5.65 -20.97
C GLU A 67 15.88 5.02 -19.57
N THR A 68 14.89 5.16 -18.68
CA THR A 68 15.02 4.70 -17.29
C THR A 68 14.99 3.18 -17.19
N THR A 69 16.09 2.61 -16.73
CA THR A 69 16.22 1.17 -16.49
C THR A 69 15.41 0.70 -15.27
N GLN A 70 15.17 -0.61 -15.14
CA GLN A 70 14.50 -1.18 -13.97
C GLN A 70 15.29 -0.98 -12.67
N ASP A 71 16.61 -1.02 -12.76
CA ASP A 71 17.51 -0.80 -11.64
C ASP A 71 17.43 0.65 -11.13
N GLU A 72 17.53 1.63 -12.02
CA GLU A 72 17.38 3.04 -11.69
C GLU A 72 16.00 3.34 -11.12
N LEU A 73 14.95 2.78 -11.74
CA LEU A 73 13.58 2.89 -11.23
C LEU A 73 13.50 2.40 -9.77
N PHE A 74 14.01 1.20 -9.48
CA PHE A 74 13.97 0.65 -8.13
C PHE A 74 14.74 1.54 -7.13
N LYS A 75 15.97 1.92 -7.46
CA LYS A 75 16.84 2.76 -6.62
C LYS A 75 16.21 4.14 -6.32
N GLN A 76 15.56 4.76 -7.31
CA GLN A 76 15.05 6.12 -7.20
C GLN A 76 13.55 6.20 -6.84
N SER A 77 12.81 5.08 -6.88
CA SER A 77 11.38 5.05 -6.53
C SER A 77 11.12 5.27 -5.04
N GLY A 78 12.09 4.99 -4.18
CA GLY A 78 11.91 4.97 -2.73
C GLY A 78 11.18 3.73 -2.22
N VAL A 79 11.06 2.66 -3.02
CA VAL A 79 10.56 1.35 -2.57
C VAL A 79 11.50 0.72 -1.55
N ALA A 80 12.82 0.85 -1.71
CA ALA A 80 13.78 0.37 -0.72
C ALA A 80 13.51 0.98 0.68
N SER A 81 13.17 2.28 0.73
CA SER A 81 12.77 2.95 1.97
C SER A 81 11.44 2.41 2.51
N LEU A 82 10.47 2.06 1.66
CA LEU A 82 9.25 1.40 2.13
C LEU A 82 9.57 0.06 2.83
N LEU A 83 10.53 -0.71 2.32
CA LEU A 83 10.97 -1.96 2.95
C LEU A 83 11.57 -1.73 4.34
N ASP A 84 12.28 -0.62 4.58
CA ASP A 84 12.76 -0.28 5.93
C ASP A 84 11.60 -0.11 6.91
N HIS A 85 10.54 0.59 6.48
CA HIS A 85 9.34 0.75 7.30
C HIS A 85 8.61 -0.57 7.51
N VAL A 86 8.59 -1.45 6.52
CA VAL A 86 7.99 -2.79 6.66
C VAL A 86 8.73 -3.60 7.72
N LEU A 87 10.07 -3.57 7.75
CA LEU A 87 10.87 -4.22 8.79
C LEU A 87 10.61 -3.66 10.20
N GLU A 88 10.19 -2.38 10.28
CA GLU A 88 9.79 -1.74 11.53
C GLU A 88 8.31 -1.98 11.91
N GLY A 89 7.55 -2.70 11.09
CA GLY A 89 6.15 -3.09 11.36
C GLY A 89 5.08 -2.22 10.71
N TYR A 90 5.43 -1.40 9.72
CA TYR A 90 4.44 -0.65 8.93
C TYR A 90 3.85 -1.50 7.80
N SER A 91 2.65 -1.12 7.37
CA SER A 91 2.08 -1.56 6.09
C SER A 91 2.58 -0.65 4.97
N ALA A 92 2.91 -1.22 3.82
CA ALA A 92 3.26 -0.51 2.60
C ALA A 92 2.53 -1.08 1.38
N THR A 93 2.21 -0.22 0.42
CA THR A 93 1.54 -0.62 -0.83
C THR A 93 2.22 0.06 -2.02
N VAL A 94 2.58 -0.71 -3.02
CA VAL A 94 3.13 -0.24 -4.30
C VAL A 94 2.20 -0.73 -5.40
N PHE A 95 1.54 0.18 -6.12
CA PHE A 95 0.62 -0.21 -7.20
C PHE A 95 0.93 0.48 -8.51
N ALA A 96 0.86 -0.27 -9.61
CA ALA A 96 0.98 0.26 -10.96
C ALA A 96 -0.41 0.50 -11.58
N TYR A 97 -0.58 1.67 -12.21
CA TYR A 97 -1.84 2.11 -12.82
C TYR A 97 -1.58 2.72 -14.21
N GLY A 98 -2.49 2.47 -15.15
CA GLY A 98 -2.39 2.95 -16.54
C GLY A 98 -3.06 2.01 -17.54
N PRO A 99 -3.14 2.39 -18.82
CA PRO A 99 -3.81 1.57 -19.82
C PRO A 99 -3.01 0.31 -20.16
N THR A 100 -3.64 -0.66 -20.82
CA THR A 100 -2.97 -1.86 -21.32
C THR A 100 -1.86 -1.47 -22.29
N GLY A 101 -0.71 -2.13 -22.14
CA GLY A 101 0.49 -1.82 -22.90
C GLY A 101 1.27 -0.59 -22.41
N SER A 102 0.88 0.08 -21.32
CA SER A 102 1.65 1.22 -20.79
C SER A 102 2.87 0.85 -19.95
N GLY A 103 3.06 -0.44 -19.65
CA GLY A 103 4.22 -0.95 -18.89
C GLY A 103 3.97 -1.26 -17.42
N LYS A 104 2.72 -1.39 -16.96
CA LYS A 104 2.38 -1.78 -15.57
C LYS A 104 3.07 -3.07 -15.12
N THR A 105 2.78 -4.18 -15.81
CA THR A 105 3.35 -5.51 -15.51
C THR A 105 4.87 -5.51 -15.70
N TYR A 106 5.40 -4.81 -16.72
CA TYR A 106 6.86 -4.67 -16.88
C TYR A 106 7.48 -3.97 -15.67
N THR A 107 6.84 -2.93 -15.12
CA THR A 107 7.32 -2.19 -13.95
C THR A 107 7.27 -3.03 -12.68
N ILE A 108 6.18 -3.75 -12.43
CA ILE A 108 5.99 -4.56 -11.22
C ILE A 108 6.80 -5.86 -11.29
N THR A 109 6.64 -6.61 -12.37
CA THR A 109 7.15 -7.98 -12.53
C THR A 109 8.46 -8.04 -13.33
N GLY A 110 8.54 -7.31 -14.45
CA GLY A 110 9.63 -7.43 -15.42
C GLY A 110 9.20 -8.11 -16.72
N LYS A 111 10.15 -8.61 -17.51
CA LYS A 111 9.84 -9.32 -18.76
C LYS A 111 9.18 -10.68 -18.49
N PRO A 112 8.17 -11.09 -19.29
CA PRO A 112 7.53 -12.40 -19.16
C PRO A 112 8.51 -13.58 -19.25
N ASP A 113 9.57 -13.45 -20.04
CA ASP A 113 10.58 -14.51 -20.22
C ASP A 113 11.30 -14.87 -18.91
N ASN A 114 11.29 -13.96 -17.93
CA ASN A 114 11.89 -14.20 -16.62
C ASN A 114 11.01 -15.10 -15.73
N ILE A 115 9.72 -15.29 -16.04
CA ILE A 115 8.77 -16.10 -15.23
C ILE A 115 9.22 -17.58 -15.13
N ASN A 116 9.95 -18.07 -16.12
CA ASN A 116 10.48 -19.44 -16.13
C ASN A 116 11.81 -19.58 -15.39
N ARG A 117 12.43 -18.47 -15.00
CA ARG A 117 13.63 -18.48 -14.16
C ARG A 117 13.21 -18.64 -12.70
N ASN A 118 14.07 -19.27 -11.89
CA ASN A 118 13.86 -19.40 -10.44
C ASN A 118 14.88 -18.55 -9.66
N GLY A 119 15.23 -17.37 -10.18
CA GLY A 119 16.27 -16.50 -9.61
C GLY A 119 16.10 -15.04 -9.99
N SER A 120 16.95 -14.20 -9.40
CA SER A 120 17.11 -12.77 -9.63
C SER A 120 18.36 -12.48 -10.48
N GLY A 121 18.57 -11.23 -10.87
CA GLY A 121 19.82 -10.75 -11.48
C GLY A 121 19.72 -10.43 -12.97
N ASP A 122 18.51 -10.47 -13.55
CA ASP A 122 18.31 -10.01 -14.92
C ASP A 122 18.09 -8.49 -14.93
N ALA A 123 18.67 -7.80 -15.92
CA ALA A 123 18.51 -6.36 -16.06
C ALA A 123 17.03 -5.92 -16.17
N SER A 124 16.16 -6.81 -16.66
CA SER A 124 14.74 -6.55 -16.82
C SER A 124 13.86 -6.93 -15.62
N ASP A 125 14.44 -7.47 -14.54
CA ASP A 125 13.70 -7.79 -13.31
C ASP A 125 12.97 -6.56 -12.77
N GLY A 126 11.68 -6.72 -12.49
CA GLY A 126 10.82 -5.64 -12.01
C GLY A 126 11.00 -5.32 -10.53
N ILE A 127 10.17 -4.40 -10.04
CA ILE A 127 10.22 -3.93 -8.66
C ILE A 127 10.07 -5.08 -7.66
N VAL A 128 9.22 -6.08 -7.91
CA VAL A 128 8.98 -7.16 -6.93
C VAL A 128 10.24 -7.99 -6.69
N ILE A 129 10.91 -8.47 -7.75
CA ILE A 129 12.12 -9.30 -7.63
C ILE A 129 13.23 -8.52 -6.92
N ARG A 130 13.47 -7.26 -7.33
CA ARG A 130 14.45 -6.37 -6.69
C ARG A 130 14.11 -6.05 -5.23
N SER A 131 12.81 -5.98 -4.91
CA SER A 131 12.36 -5.79 -3.52
C SER A 131 12.61 -7.01 -2.67
N ILE A 132 12.46 -8.22 -3.22
CA ILE A 132 12.75 -9.47 -2.51
C ILE A 132 14.24 -9.53 -2.16
N GLU A 133 15.12 -9.31 -3.14
CA GLU A 133 16.58 -9.27 -2.94
C GLU A 133 16.97 -8.21 -1.89
N SER A 134 16.47 -6.98 -2.04
CA SER A 134 16.76 -5.91 -1.09
C SER A 134 16.23 -6.20 0.32
N LEU A 135 15.03 -6.79 0.44
CA LEU A 135 14.43 -7.14 1.72
C LEU A 135 15.27 -8.20 2.45
N PHE A 136 15.64 -9.29 1.77
CA PHE A 136 16.44 -10.35 2.39
C PHE A 136 17.87 -9.89 2.69
N GLY A 137 18.46 -9.00 1.88
CA GLY A 137 19.70 -8.32 2.22
C GLY A 137 19.61 -7.60 3.58
N LYS A 138 18.58 -6.76 3.77
CA LYS A 138 18.35 -6.04 5.02
C LYS A 138 18.04 -6.97 6.20
N ILE A 139 17.25 -8.03 5.98
CA ILE A 139 16.96 -9.03 7.02
C ILE A 139 18.24 -9.72 7.48
N ARG A 140 19.14 -10.07 6.56
CA ARG A 140 20.42 -10.71 6.90
C ARG A 140 21.28 -9.79 7.77
N ASP A 141 21.39 -8.52 7.38
CA ASP A 141 22.18 -7.54 8.13
C ASP A 141 21.61 -7.35 9.55
N LEU A 142 20.29 -7.16 9.67
CA LEU A 142 19.62 -7.00 10.96
C LEU A 142 19.60 -8.28 11.82
N THR A 143 19.61 -9.46 11.18
CA THR A 143 19.80 -10.74 11.90
C THR A 143 21.19 -10.83 12.50
N GLY A 144 22.21 -10.31 11.80
CA GLY A 144 23.56 -10.16 12.34
C GLY A 144 23.63 -9.26 13.58
N GLU A 145 22.72 -8.31 13.71
CA GLU A 145 22.54 -7.45 14.89
C GLU A 145 21.66 -8.09 15.99
N GLY A 146 21.21 -9.33 15.81
CA GLY A 146 20.43 -10.08 16.80
C GLY A 146 18.91 -9.96 16.67
N ARG A 147 18.37 -9.30 15.62
CA ARG A 147 16.92 -9.30 15.37
C ARG A 147 16.46 -10.62 14.75
N GLN A 148 15.20 -11.00 14.98
CA GLN A 148 14.63 -12.22 14.39
C GLN A 148 13.41 -11.89 13.53
N PHE A 149 13.31 -12.54 12.37
CA PHE A 149 12.25 -12.30 11.40
C PHE A 149 11.58 -13.60 10.96
N LYS A 150 10.28 -13.53 10.67
CA LYS A 150 9.55 -14.56 9.94
C LYS A 150 8.90 -13.95 8.71
N VAL A 151 9.20 -14.50 7.53
CA VAL A 151 8.68 -14.02 6.25
C VAL A 151 7.66 -14.99 5.66
N ARG A 152 6.55 -14.44 5.17
CA ARG A 152 5.49 -15.20 4.48
C ARG A 152 5.05 -14.46 3.22
N GLY A 153 4.65 -15.20 2.18
CA GLY A 153 4.11 -14.66 0.94
C GLY A 153 2.66 -15.09 0.69
N SER A 154 1.84 -14.19 0.14
CA SER A 154 0.52 -14.50 -0.43
C SER A 154 0.39 -13.88 -1.82
N CYS A 155 -0.42 -14.48 -2.70
CA CYS A 155 -0.70 -13.91 -4.01
C CYS A 155 -2.15 -14.15 -4.43
N VAL A 156 -2.83 -13.07 -4.80
CA VAL A 156 -4.25 -13.06 -5.13
C VAL A 156 -4.46 -12.46 -6.51
N GLU A 157 -5.31 -13.09 -7.31
CA GLU A 157 -5.87 -12.50 -8.52
C GLU A 157 -7.32 -12.07 -8.27
N ILE A 158 -7.67 -10.86 -8.70
CA ILE A 158 -9.06 -10.38 -8.76
C ILE A 158 -9.46 -10.28 -10.23
N TYR A 159 -10.43 -11.10 -10.62
CA TYR A 159 -10.99 -11.08 -11.98
C TYR A 159 -12.51 -11.17 -11.89
N ASN A 160 -13.22 -10.27 -12.57
CA ASN A 160 -14.69 -10.24 -12.58
C ASN A 160 -15.31 -10.24 -11.16
N GLU A 161 -14.74 -9.46 -10.22
CA GLU A 161 -15.12 -9.41 -8.80
C GLU A 161 -14.99 -10.75 -8.03
N SER A 162 -14.37 -11.77 -8.63
CA SER A 162 -13.98 -13.02 -7.99
C SER A 162 -12.51 -12.98 -7.59
N VAL A 163 -12.22 -13.50 -6.40
CA VAL A 163 -10.89 -13.52 -5.79
C VAL A 163 -10.33 -14.93 -5.82
N VAL A 164 -9.13 -15.11 -6.39
CA VAL A 164 -8.48 -16.41 -6.57
C VAL A 164 -7.12 -16.39 -5.90
N ASP A 165 -6.78 -17.44 -5.15
CA ASP A 165 -5.45 -17.65 -4.58
C ASP A 165 -4.52 -18.28 -5.63
N LEU A 166 -3.49 -17.52 -6.02
CA LEU A 166 -2.51 -17.93 -7.03
C LEU A 166 -1.43 -18.87 -6.49
N ILE A 167 -1.28 -19.03 -5.18
CA ILE A 167 -0.29 -19.96 -4.59
C ILE A 167 -0.85 -21.37 -4.57
N SER A 168 -2.09 -21.53 -4.10
CA SER A 168 -2.79 -22.82 -4.04
C SER A 168 -3.46 -23.22 -5.36
N TYR A 169 -3.29 -22.42 -6.42
CA TYR A 169 -3.72 -22.72 -7.78
C TYR A 169 -2.94 -23.93 -8.36
N SER A 170 -3.27 -25.15 -7.95
CA SER A 170 -2.72 -26.40 -8.51
C SER A 170 -3.58 -27.62 -8.14
N ARG A 171 -4.05 -28.36 -9.17
CA ARG A 171 -4.59 -29.74 -9.17
C ARG A 171 -5.70 -30.16 -8.18
N GLN A 172 -6.41 -29.26 -7.48
CA GLN A 172 -7.75 -29.60 -6.95
C GLN A 172 -8.82 -29.81 -8.06
N SER A 173 -8.43 -29.65 -9.32
CA SER A 173 -9.21 -29.94 -10.53
C SER A 173 -9.54 -31.43 -10.75
N GLY A 174 -9.27 -32.30 -9.77
CA GLY A 174 -9.67 -33.70 -9.74
C GLY A 174 -11.08 -33.98 -9.19
N GLY A 175 -12.01 -33.01 -9.18
CA GLY A 175 -13.42 -33.33 -8.94
C GLY A 175 -14.37 -32.22 -8.45
N ARG A 176 -13.89 -31.07 -7.95
CA ARG A 176 -14.77 -29.97 -7.53
C ARG A 176 -14.17 -28.60 -7.87
N ARG A 177 -14.57 -28.06 -9.02
CA ARG A 177 -14.14 -26.76 -9.58
C ARG A 177 -14.71 -25.55 -8.81
N ASP A 178 -15.61 -25.75 -7.86
CA ASP A 178 -16.33 -24.69 -7.15
C ASP A 178 -15.55 -24.02 -6.00
N LYS A 179 -14.32 -24.48 -5.68
CA LYS A 179 -13.49 -23.94 -4.57
C LYS A 179 -12.47 -22.86 -4.97
N ILE A 180 -12.55 -22.31 -6.18
CA ILE A 180 -11.52 -21.38 -6.70
C ILE A 180 -11.73 -19.93 -6.20
N GLN A 181 -12.93 -19.60 -5.70
CA GLN A 181 -13.25 -18.24 -5.26
C GLN A 181 -13.21 -18.10 -3.75
N LEU A 182 -12.32 -17.23 -3.25
CA LEU A 182 -12.19 -16.94 -1.84
C LEU A 182 -13.07 -15.75 -1.42
N PRO A 183 -13.84 -15.86 -0.31
CA PRO A 183 -14.69 -14.77 0.12
C PRO A 183 -13.86 -13.68 0.82
N VAL A 184 -14.09 -12.42 0.44
CA VAL A 184 -13.56 -11.25 1.14
C VAL A 184 -14.51 -10.88 2.29
N ARG A 185 -13.97 -10.82 3.51
CA ARG A 185 -14.71 -10.52 4.75
C ARG A 185 -14.15 -9.27 5.42
N PHE A 186 -14.99 -8.56 6.17
CA PHE A 186 -14.56 -7.44 7.01
C PHE A 186 -14.22 -7.96 8.39
N ASP A 187 -13.08 -7.55 8.92
CA ASP A 187 -12.66 -7.82 10.30
C ASP A 187 -12.90 -6.56 11.15
N PRO A 188 -13.87 -6.57 12.09
CA PRO A 188 -14.12 -5.43 12.96
C PRO A 188 -12.96 -5.07 13.89
N SER A 189 -12.14 -6.04 14.33
CA SER A 189 -11.03 -5.75 15.25
C SER A 189 -9.91 -5.00 14.53
N ARG A 190 -9.67 -5.35 13.26
CA ARG A 190 -8.67 -4.71 12.40
C ARG A 190 -9.20 -3.52 11.61
N GLY A 191 -10.52 -3.29 11.62
CA GLY A 191 -11.18 -2.26 10.82
C GLY A 191 -10.92 -2.36 9.31
N SER A 192 -10.62 -3.56 8.79
CA SER A 192 -10.18 -3.75 7.40
C SER A 192 -10.71 -5.06 6.80
N PHE A 193 -10.65 -5.16 5.46
CA PHE A 193 -11.04 -6.37 4.74
C PHE A 193 -9.88 -7.35 4.60
N PHE A 194 -10.20 -8.65 4.64
CA PHE A 194 -9.26 -9.73 4.38
C PHE A 194 -9.89 -10.82 3.51
N VAL A 195 -9.03 -11.63 2.89
CA VAL A 195 -9.45 -12.81 2.12
C VAL A 195 -9.49 -14.01 3.06
N ASN A 196 -10.66 -14.62 3.23
CA ASN A 196 -10.81 -15.83 4.04
C ASN A 196 -10.12 -17.01 3.36
N ASP A 197 -9.52 -17.91 4.15
CA ASP A 197 -8.87 -19.13 3.68
C ASP A 197 -7.73 -18.91 2.66
N LEU A 198 -7.12 -17.72 2.68
CA LEU A 198 -5.95 -17.41 1.84
C LEU A 198 -4.73 -18.23 2.26
N THR A 199 -4.02 -18.81 1.28
CA THR A 199 -2.78 -19.54 1.54
C THR A 199 -1.61 -18.58 1.80
N TYR A 200 -0.83 -18.88 2.83
CA TYR A 200 0.43 -18.20 3.15
C TYR A 200 1.58 -19.18 3.01
N GLY A 201 2.49 -18.95 2.07
CA GLY A 201 3.72 -19.73 1.98
C GLY A 201 4.78 -19.17 2.93
N LYS A 202 5.44 -20.05 3.69
CA LYS A 202 6.56 -19.70 4.56
C LYS A 202 7.83 -19.57 3.70
N CYS A 203 8.58 -18.48 3.89
CA CYS A 203 9.76 -18.18 3.09
C CYS A 203 10.94 -17.83 4.00
N PRO A 204 11.61 -18.81 4.62
CA PRO A 204 12.76 -18.53 5.49
C PRO A 204 13.96 -17.96 4.73
N ALA A 205 14.10 -18.25 3.43
CA ALA A 205 15.17 -17.73 2.58
C ALA A 205 14.64 -16.97 1.35
N GLU A 206 15.54 -16.20 0.72
CA GLU A 206 15.25 -15.40 -0.48
C GLU A 206 14.70 -16.25 -1.62
N GLU A 207 15.33 -17.40 -1.87
CA GLU A 207 14.98 -18.33 -2.93
C GLU A 207 13.59 -18.94 -2.73
N ASP A 208 13.12 -19.05 -1.49
CA ASP A 208 11.76 -19.54 -1.21
C ASP A 208 10.71 -18.52 -1.64
N LEU A 209 10.95 -17.23 -1.37
CA LEU A 209 10.02 -16.17 -1.74
C LEU A 209 10.02 -15.93 -3.26
N LEU A 210 11.20 -15.98 -3.90
CA LEU A 210 11.32 -15.94 -5.35
C LEU A 210 10.58 -17.10 -6.01
N ARG A 211 10.77 -18.34 -5.53
CA ARG A 211 10.06 -19.52 -6.05
C ARG A 211 8.55 -19.41 -5.87
N LEU A 212 8.09 -18.92 -4.73
CA LEU A 212 6.67 -18.71 -4.45
C LEU A 212 6.08 -17.66 -5.41
N TYR A 213 6.78 -16.55 -5.62
CA TYR A 213 6.36 -15.50 -6.55
C TYR A 213 6.29 -16.02 -8.00
N MET A 214 7.36 -16.69 -8.48
CA MET A 214 7.40 -17.26 -9.83
C MET A 214 6.31 -18.31 -10.05
N ARG A 215 6.03 -19.15 -9.04
CA ARG A 215 4.91 -20.09 -9.08
C ARG A 215 3.57 -19.37 -9.24
N ALA A 216 3.34 -18.30 -8.48
CA ALA A 216 2.11 -17.52 -8.58
C ALA A 216 1.94 -16.88 -9.97
N LEU A 217 3.02 -16.40 -10.59
CA LEU A 217 2.99 -15.86 -11.97
C LEU A 217 2.67 -16.93 -13.02
N ARG A 218 3.25 -18.13 -12.90
CA ARG A 218 2.91 -19.26 -13.77
C ARG A 218 1.44 -19.65 -13.63
N ASN A 219 0.95 -19.69 -12.39
CA ASN A 219 -0.44 -19.99 -12.10
C ASN A 219 -1.39 -18.93 -12.66
N ARG A 220 -1.04 -17.64 -12.60
CA ARG A 220 -1.80 -16.56 -13.25
C ARG A 220 -1.85 -16.75 -14.78
N THR A 221 -0.74 -17.18 -15.37
CA THR A 221 -0.66 -17.45 -16.82
C THR A 221 -1.57 -18.62 -17.20
N VAL A 222 -1.50 -19.73 -16.46
CA VAL A 222 -2.39 -20.89 -16.67
C VAL A 222 -3.87 -20.52 -16.48
N ALA A 223 -4.19 -19.78 -15.42
CA ALA A 223 -5.54 -19.29 -15.16
C ALA A 223 -6.07 -18.41 -16.30
N SER A 224 -5.20 -17.63 -16.93
CA SER A 224 -5.55 -16.79 -18.08
C SER A 224 -5.92 -17.64 -19.30
N HIS A 225 -5.12 -18.67 -19.60
CA HIS A 225 -5.39 -19.57 -20.73
C HIS A 225 -6.62 -20.47 -20.52
N GLU A 226 -6.77 -21.08 -19.34
CA GLU A 226 -7.87 -22.03 -19.05
C GLU A 226 -9.26 -21.36 -19.06
N LEU A 227 -9.31 -20.06 -18.73
CA LEU A 227 -10.55 -19.33 -18.50
C LEU A 227 -10.80 -18.24 -19.56
N ASN A 228 -10.04 -18.25 -20.67
CA ASN A 228 -10.03 -17.19 -21.69
C ASN A 228 -9.92 -15.78 -21.09
N ARG A 229 -9.22 -15.64 -19.96
CA ARG A 229 -9.02 -14.34 -19.32
C ARG A 229 -7.84 -13.67 -19.99
N ASP A 230 -8.02 -12.39 -20.30
CA ASP A 230 -6.89 -11.55 -20.64
C ASP A 230 -6.26 -11.03 -19.33
N SER A 231 -4.95 -11.22 -19.16
CA SER A 231 -4.20 -10.65 -18.03
C SER A 231 -4.32 -9.12 -17.91
N SER A 232 -4.68 -8.43 -19.01
CA SER A 232 -5.01 -7.01 -19.02
C SER A 232 -6.28 -6.66 -18.23
N ARG A 233 -7.11 -7.67 -17.93
CA ARG A 233 -8.43 -7.55 -17.31
C ARG A 233 -8.49 -8.04 -15.86
N SER A 234 -7.38 -8.55 -15.31
CA SER A 234 -7.30 -8.97 -13.91
C SER A 234 -6.33 -8.11 -13.12
N HIS A 235 -6.57 -8.00 -11.82
CA HIS A 235 -5.64 -7.38 -10.88
C HIS A 235 -4.85 -8.47 -10.17
N ALA A 236 -3.55 -8.29 -10.02
CA ALA A 236 -2.72 -9.19 -9.23
C ALA A 236 -2.16 -8.46 -8.00
N LEU A 237 -2.35 -9.05 -6.82
CA LEU A 237 -1.86 -8.54 -5.55
C LEU A 237 -0.89 -9.57 -4.97
N PHE A 238 0.40 -9.24 -4.92
CA PHE A 238 1.42 -10.03 -4.25
C PHE A 238 1.78 -9.38 -2.93
N THR A 239 1.60 -10.07 -1.81
CA THR A 239 1.88 -9.52 -0.47
C THR A 239 2.97 -10.30 0.22
N ILE A 240 3.97 -9.59 0.74
CA ILE A 240 5.01 -10.12 1.61
C ILE A 240 4.70 -9.65 3.03
N TYR A 241 4.61 -10.58 3.96
CA TYR A 241 4.43 -10.33 5.39
C TYR A 241 5.74 -10.58 6.10
N VAL A 242 6.10 -9.68 7.02
CA VAL A 242 7.32 -9.74 7.81
C VAL A 242 6.94 -9.57 9.27
N ASP A 243 7.10 -10.62 10.06
CA ASP A 243 6.95 -10.55 11.51
C ASP A 243 8.34 -10.35 12.13
N ALA A 244 8.59 -9.19 12.72
CA ALA A 244 9.85 -8.85 13.38
C ALA A 244 9.70 -8.99 14.89
N MET A 245 10.53 -9.85 15.49
CA MET A 245 10.59 -10.00 16.94
C MET A 245 11.54 -8.94 17.52
N VAL A 246 11.03 -8.14 18.44
CA VAL A 246 11.74 -7.04 19.08
C VAL A 246 11.70 -7.25 20.58
N GLN A 247 12.87 -7.39 21.21
CA GLN A 247 13.00 -7.40 22.65
C GLN A 247 13.12 -5.96 23.16
N ASP A 248 12.28 -5.56 24.12
CA ASP A 248 12.40 -4.25 24.75
C ASP A 248 13.52 -4.23 25.81
N GLY A 249 13.85 -3.02 26.31
CA GLY A 249 14.87 -2.85 27.34
C GLY A 249 14.56 -3.51 28.70
N ALA A 250 13.33 -4.00 28.88
CA ALA A 250 12.90 -4.78 30.05
C ALA A 250 12.94 -6.29 29.80
N GLY A 251 13.44 -6.72 28.63
CA GLY A 251 13.56 -8.12 28.24
C GLY A 251 12.27 -8.74 27.67
N GLN A 252 11.19 -7.97 27.52
CA GLN A 252 9.92 -8.45 26.99
C GLN A 252 9.98 -8.54 25.46
N ILE A 253 9.68 -9.73 24.92
CA ILE A 253 9.66 -9.96 23.47
C ILE A 253 8.32 -9.53 22.90
N SER A 254 8.35 -8.68 21.88
CA SER A 254 7.20 -8.19 21.13
C SER A 254 7.30 -8.55 19.65
N THR A 255 6.16 -8.71 18.99
CA THR A 255 6.15 -8.92 17.53
C THR A 255 5.55 -7.70 16.83
N ARG A 256 6.28 -7.18 15.85
CA ARG A 256 5.82 -6.15 14.93
C ARG A 256 5.45 -6.80 13.61
N HIS A 257 4.29 -6.45 13.05
CA HIS A 257 3.74 -7.06 11.85
C HIS A 257 3.85 -6.13 10.65
N GLY A 258 4.93 -6.26 9.90
CA GLY A 258 5.12 -5.56 8.63
C GLY A 258 4.40 -6.26 7.48
N LYS A 259 3.94 -5.47 6.50
CA LYS A 259 3.55 -6.04 5.19
C LYS A 259 3.84 -5.08 4.05
N VAL A 260 4.23 -5.62 2.90
CA VAL A 260 4.28 -4.88 1.63
C VAL A 260 3.43 -5.59 0.58
N THR A 261 2.51 -4.85 -0.04
CA THR A 261 1.65 -5.35 -1.11
C THR A 261 2.02 -4.68 -2.44
N PHE A 262 2.42 -5.49 -3.42
CA PHE A 262 2.66 -5.07 -4.80
C PHE A 262 1.43 -5.38 -5.64
N VAL A 263 0.93 -4.38 -6.35
CA VAL A 263 -0.32 -4.48 -7.11
C VAL A 263 -0.08 -4.15 -8.58
N ASP A 264 -0.41 -5.11 -9.45
CA ASP A 264 -0.49 -4.91 -10.90
C ASP A 264 -1.98 -4.82 -11.26
N LEU A 265 -2.47 -3.61 -11.50
CA LEU A 265 -3.88 -3.38 -11.80
C LEU A 265 -4.21 -3.73 -13.25
N ALA A 266 -5.48 -4.04 -13.50
CA ALA A 266 -6.03 -4.14 -14.85
C ALA A 266 -5.86 -2.82 -15.64
N GLY A 267 -5.98 -2.91 -16.96
CA GLY A 267 -5.99 -1.75 -17.85
C GLY A 267 -7.02 -0.69 -17.43
N SER A 268 -6.59 0.57 -17.39
CA SER A 268 -7.47 1.70 -17.05
C SER A 268 -8.31 2.21 -18.23
N GLU A 269 -8.03 1.73 -19.44
CA GLU A 269 -8.75 2.13 -20.64
C GLU A 269 -10.23 1.74 -20.56
N ARG A 270 -11.07 2.57 -21.17
CA ARG A 270 -12.48 2.23 -21.32
C ARG A 270 -12.60 1.21 -22.44
N LEU A 271 -12.96 -0.02 -22.08
CA LEU A 271 -13.46 -0.97 -23.05
C LEU A 271 -14.70 -0.35 -23.72
N LYS A 272 -14.60 0.02 -25.00
CA LYS A 272 -15.78 0.33 -25.80
C LYS A 272 -16.65 -0.93 -25.76
N ALA A 273 -17.94 -0.77 -25.43
CA ALA A 273 -18.88 -1.88 -25.49
C ALA A 273 -18.80 -2.48 -26.90
N SER A 274 -18.10 -3.60 -27.05
CA SER A 274 -18.13 -4.36 -28.29
C SER A 274 -19.58 -4.80 -28.48
N LYS A 275 -20.04 -4.84 -29.73
CA LYS A 275 -21.36 -5.37 -30.11
C LYS A 275 -21.46 -6.90 -29.89
N SER A 276 -20.74 -7.45 -28.92
CA SER A 276 -20.76 -8.87 -28.58
C SER A 276 -21.75 -9.12 -27.44
N GLU A 277 -22.68 -10.04 -27.67
CA GLU A 277 -23.81 -10.33 -26.78
C GLU A 277 -23.39 -10.98 -25.45
N GLY A 278 -24.13 -10.65 -24.38
CA GLY A 278 -24.25 -11.43 -23.15
C GLY A 278 -23.06 -11.42 -22.17
N THR A 279 -22.07 -12.28 -22.39
CA THR A 279 -21.02 -12.59 -21.40
C THR A 279 -19.88 -11.57 -21.42
N THR A 280 -19.46 -11.12 -22.61
CA THR A 280 -18.42 -10.09 -22.78
C THR A 280 -18.83 -8.74 -22.19
N LEU A 281 -20.12 -8.39 -22.26
CA LEU A 281 -20.66 -7.16 -21.68
C LEU A 281 -20.64 -7.18 -20.13
N LYS A 282 -21.02 -8.31 -19.51
CA LYS A 282 -20.96 -8.47 -18.05
C LYS A 282 -19.54 -8.41 -17.53
N GLU A 283 -18.61 -9.09 -18.20
CA GLU A 283 -17.19 -9.08 -17.87
C GLU A 283 -16.59 -7.67 -18.01
N THR A 284 -16.85 -7.01 -19.15
CA THR A 284 -16.46 -5.61 -19.41
C THR A 284 -17.01 -4.67 -18.32
N GLY A 285 -18.25 -4.88 -17.88
CA GLY A 285 -18.86 -4.12 -16.79
C GLY A 285 -18.16 -4.32 -15.45
N ALA A 286 -17.77 -5.55 -15.11
CA ALA A 286 -17.13 -5.87 -13.83
C ALA A 286 -15.66 -5.41 -13.73
N ILE A 287 -14.89 -5.50 -14.82
CA ILE A 287 -13.51 -4.99 -14.85
C ILE A 287 -13.53 -3.48 -14.66
N ASN A 288 -14.36 -2.79 -15.45
CA ASN A 288 -14.57 -1.36 -15.31
C ASN A 288 -15.11 -1.01 -13.92
N LYS A 289 -15.94 -1.85 -13.30
CA LYS A 289 -16.46 -1.62 -11.94
C LYS A 289 -15.33 -1.46 -10.93
N SER A 290 -14.35 -2.37 -10.89
CA SER A 290 -13.24 -2.29 -9.92
C SER A 290 -12.40 -1.00 -10.06
N ILE A 291 -11.96 -0.66 -11.28
CA ILE A 291 -11.18 0.56 -11.55
C ILE A 291 -12.02 1.84 -11.38
N PHE A 292 -13.28 1.82 -11.79
CA PHE A 292 -14.21 2.93 -11.62
C PHE A 292 -14.49 3.21 -10.15
N THR A 293 -14.74 2.17 -9.35
CA THR A 293 -14.90 2.28 -7.90
C THR A 293 -13.64 2.81 -7.24
N LEU A 294 -12.45 2.35 -7.67
CA LEU A 294 -11.19 2.91 -7.21
C LEU A 294 -11.12 4.43 -7.48
N GLY A 295 -11.51 4.87 -8.68
CA GLY A 295 -11.61 6.30 -9.01
C GLY A 295 -12.62 7.09 -8.16
N LYS A 296 -13.75 6.47 -7.79
CA LYS A 296 -14.71 7.06 -6.84
C LYS A 296 -14.12 7.21 -5.44
N VAL A 297 -13.43 6.18 -4.94
CA VAL A 297 -12.74 6.20 -3.64
C VAL A 297 -11.72 7.35 -3.59
N ILE A 298 -10.84 7.45 -4.60
CA ILE A 298 -9.87 8.54 -4.69
C ILE A 298 -10.56 9.91 -4.72
N SER A 299 -11.60 10.05 -5.54
CA SER A 299 -12.32 11.32 -5.65
C SER A 299 -12.97 11.71 -4.31
N SER A 300 -13.58 10.75 -3.60
CA SER A 300 -14.20 10.97 -2.29
C SER A 300 -13.17 11.38 -1.22
N LEU A 301 -11.97 10.79 -1.23
CA LEU A 301 -10.91 11.10 -0.27
C LEU A 301 -10.26 12.48 -0.51
N CYS A 302 -10.21 12.94 -1.76
CA CYS A 302 -9.63 14.24 -2.11
C CYS A 302 -10.62 15.40 -1.90
N ASP A 303 -11.92 15.15 -2.03
CA ASP A 303 -12.94 16.20 -2.03
C ASP A 303 -13.33 16.60 -0.60
N ARG A 304 -12.78 17.73 -0.11
CA ARG A 304 -12.96 18.19 1.29
C ARG A 304 -14.43 18.37 1.69
N LYS A 305 -15.30 18.67 0.72
CA LYS A 305 -16.75 18.88 0.93
C LYS A 305 -17.51 17.58 1.18
N LYS A 306 -16.98 16.43 0.76
CA LYS A 306 -17.61 15.11 0.87
C LYS A 306 -17.05 14.25 2.00
N ARG A 307 -16.31 14.86 2.96
CA ARG A 307 -15.76 14.14 4.11
C ARG A 307 -16.80 13.50 5.02
N SER A 308 -18.05 13.96 4.97
CA SER A 308 -19.19 13.36 5.68
C SER A 308 -19.73 12.10 5.01
N ASP A 309 -19.49 11.92 3.71
CA ASP A 309 -20.06 10.81 2.97
C ASP A 309 -19.20 9.55 3.17
N PRO A 310 -19.81 8.37 3.38
CA PRO A 310 -19.07 7.12 3.47
C PRO A 310 -18.28 6.85 2.19
N VAL A 311 -16.98 6.60 2.33
CA VAL A 311 -16.12 6.23 1.19
C VAL A 311 -16.54 4.85 0.68
N PRO A 312 -16.79 4.67 -0.64
CA PRO A 312 -17.42 3.46 -1.19
C PRO A 312 -16.45 2.28 -1.36
N TYR A 313 -15.66 1.94 -0.33
CA TYR A 313 -14.73 0.82 -0.41
C TYR A 313 -15.43 -0.53 -0.65
N ARG A 314 -16.67 -0.67 -0.20
CA ARG A 314 -17.45 -1.91 -0.29
C ARG A 314 -17.91 -2.23 -1.71
N ASP A 315 -17.91 -1.25 -2.61
CA ASP A 315 -18.49 -1.38 -3.94
C ASP A 315 -17.68 -2.30 -4.87
N SER A 316 -16.40 -2.59 -4.57
CA SER A 316 -15.61 -3.58 -5.31
C SER A 316 -14.66 -4.38 -4.42
N LYS A 317 -14.32 -5.61 -4.82
CA LYS A 317 -13.33 -6.43 -4.10
C LYS A 317 -11.94 -5.80 -4.07
N LEU A 318 -11.56 -5.12 -5.15
CA LEU A 318 -10.29 -4.39 -5.22
C LEU A 318 -10.23 -3.29 -4.15
N THR A 319 -11.25 -2.44 -4.07
CA THR A 319 -11.29 -1.35 -3.08
C THR A 319 -11.47 -1.84 -1.66
N GLN A 320 -12.11 -3.00 -1.45
CA GLN A 320 -12.12 -3.66 -0.15
C GLN A 320 -10.69 -4.02 0.28
N LEU A 321 -9.93 -4.70 -0.59
CA LEU A 321 -8.57 -5.16 -0.27
C LEU A 321 -7.51 -4.04 -0.23
N LEU A 322 -7.79 -2.88 -0.86
CA LEU A 322 -6.92 -1.70 -0.83
C LEU A 322 -7.40 -0.61 0.15
N MET A 323 -8.36 -0.92 1.02
CA MET A 323 -8.90 0.04 1.99
C MET A 323 -7.81 0.64 2.90
N ASP A 324 -6.85 -0.18 3.31
CA ASP A 324 -5.70 0.25 4.11
C ASP A 324 -4.71 1.13 3.32
N SER A 325 -4.66 0.93 2.01
CA SER A 325 -3.71 1.52 1.08
C SER A 325 -4.11 2.91 0.64
N ILE A 326 -5.40 3.20 0.57
CA ILE A 326 -5.89 4.46 0.00
C ILE A 326 -6.78 5.13 1.01
N GLY A 327 -6.25 6.11 1.75
CA GLY A 327 -6.94 6.79 2.86
C GLY A 327 -6.85 6.04 4.20
N GLY A 328 -6.04 4.99 4.28
CA GLY A 328 -5.91 4.12 5.46
C GLY A 328 -4.57 4.26 6.19
N THR A 329 -4.06 3.14 6.69
CA THR A 329 -2.87 3.06 7.57
C THR A 329 -1.59 2.59 6.85
N SER A 330 -1.60 2.44 5.54
CA SER A 330 -0.44 2.03 4.75
C SER A 330 0.38 3.21 4.25
N LEU A 331 1.69 3.02 4.11
CA LEU A 331 2.56 3.87 3.29
C LEU A 331 2.34 3.51 1.82
N THR A 332 1.92 4.46 0.98
CA THR A 332 1.45 4.10 -0.36
C THR A 332 2.18 4.85 -1.46
N LEU A 333 2.55 4.09 -2.48
CA LEU A 333 3.26 4.53 -3.67
C LEU A 333 2.52 4.08 -4.93
N MET A 334 2.14 5.05 -5.74
CA MET A 334 1.50 4.84 -7.04
C MET A 334 2.53 5.02 -8.16
N LEU A 335 2.58 4.06 -9.08
CA LEU A 335 3.34 4.11 -10.33
C LEU A 335 2.38 4.30 -11.51
N ALA A 336 2.24 5.53 -11.97
CA ALA A 336 1.45 5.87 -13.15
C ALA A 336 2.25 5.58 -14.42
N CYS A 337 1.89 4.51 -15.13
CA CYS A 337 2.56 4.06 -16.35
C CYS A 337 1.83 4.62 -17.58
N VAL A 338 2.54 5.36 -18.44
CA VAL A 338 1.98 6.05 -19.61
C VAL A 338 2.77 5.77 -20.89
N SER A 339 2.10 5.89 -22.04
CA SER A 339 2.74 5.81 -23.36
C SER A 339 3.13 7.21 -23.86
N PRO A 340 4.29 7.36 -24.52
CA PRO A 340 4.69 8.60 -25.19
C PRO A 340 3.89 8.89 -26.46
N ALA A 341 3.24 7.88 -27.05
CA ALA A 341 2.67 7.94 -28.38
C ALA A 341 1.37 8.75 -28.48
N LEU A 342 1.22 9.50 -29.58
CA LEU A 342 0.02 10.27 -29.90
C LEU A 342 -1.24 9.40 -29.94
N SER A 343 -1.15 8.18 -30.47
CA SER A 343 -2.27 7.23 -30.51
C SER A 343 -2.81 6.84 -29.13
N TYR A 344 -1.98 6.96 -28.08
CA TYR A 344 -2.34 6.68 -26.68
C TYR A 344 -2.63 7.93 -25.85
N LEU A 345 -2.47 9.13 -26.42
CA LEU A 345 -2.60 10.41 -25.71
C LEU A 345 -3.86 10.53 -24.84
N PRO A 346 -5.07 10.17 -25.30
CA PRO A 346 -6.27 10.30 -24.47
C PRO A 346 -6.23 9.46 -23.19
N GLU A 347 -5.62 8.28 -23.24
CA GLU A 347 -5.48 7.41 -22.07
C GLU A 347 -4.32 7.87 -21.18
N SER A 348 -3.20 8.31 -21.75
CA SER A 348 -2.08 8.90 -21.00
C SER A 348 -2.52 10.13 -20.19
N VAL A 349 -3.30 11.04 -20.78
CA VAL A 349 -3.87 12.21 -20.07
C VAL A 349 -4.77 11.78 -18.92
N ARG A 350 -5.66 10.81 -19.13
CA ARG A 350 -6.53 10.29 -18.05
C ARG A 350 -5.73 9.68 -16.92
N THR A 351 -4.66 8.95 -17.22
CA THR A 351 -3.75 8.39 -16.21
C THR A 351 -3.05 9.49 -15.42
N LEU A 352 -2.56 10.54 -16.08
CA LEU A 352 -1.91 11.68 -15.43
C LEU A 352 -2.89 12.48 -14.54
N ASP A 353 -4.12 12.73 -15.01
CA ASP A 353 -5.17 13.38 -14.23
C ASP A 353 -5.53 12.57 -12.99
N TYR A 354 -5.65 11.25 -13.15
CA TYR A 354 -5.93 10.33 -12.05
C TYR A 354 -4.80 10.35 -11.01
N ALA A 355 -3.56 10.24 -11.47
CA ALA A 355 -2.36 10.28 -10.64
C ALA A 355 -2.25 11.62 -9.88
N SER A 356 -2.57 12.73 -10.55
CA SER A 356 -2.56 14.07 -9.93
C SER A 356 -3.58 14.19 -8.80
N ARG A 357 -4.73 13.51 -8.90
CA ARG A 357 -5.71 13.45 -7.81
C ARG A 357 -5.21 12.56 -6.68
N ALA A 358 -4.67 11.38 -6.99
CA ALA A 358 -4.18 10.42 -6.01
C ALA A 358 -3.11 11.00 -5.08
N LYS A 359 -2.24 11.89 -5.59
CA LYS A 359 -1.21 12.59 -4.80
C LYS A 359 -1.74 13.38 -3.61
N ASN A 360 -3.02 13.76 -3.63
CA ASN A 360 -3.65 14.55 -2.56
C ASN A 360 -4.29 13.68 -1.47
N ILE A 361 -4.29 12.35 -1.62
CA ILE A 361 -4.82 11.43 -0.63
C ILE A 361 -3.85 11.38 0.55
N LYS A 362 -4.40 11.44 1.76
CA LYS A 362 -3.65 11.40 3.01
C LYS A 362 -3.87 10.07 3.70
N ASN A 363 -2.78 9.36 3.96
CA ASN A 363 -2.77 8.16 4.79
C ASN A 363 -2.25 8.53 6.20
N LYS A 364 -2.52 7.65 7.16
CA LYS A 364 -2.05 7.76 8.55
C LYS A 364 -1.31 6.47 8.94
N PRO A 365 -0.03 6.33 8.57
CA PRO A 365 0.71 5.10 8.80
C PRO A 365 0.87 4.76 10.28
N VAL A 366 0.59 3.50 10.64
CA VAL A 366 0.69 2.99 12.02
C VAL A 366 1.51 1.71 12.04
N VAL A 367 2.34 1.56 13.07
CA VAL A 367 3.04 0.29 13.35
C VAL A 367 2.05 -0.73 13.88
N LEU A 368 1.98 -1.89 13.25
CA LEU A 368 1.13 -3.00 13.68
C LEU A 368 1.88 -3.82 14.73
N LEU A 369 1.31 -3.89 15.94
CA LEU A 369 1.81 -4.67 17.07
C LEU A 369 0.86 -5.83 17.35
N ASP A 370 1.37 -6.85 18.05
CA ASP A 370 0.54 -7.93 18.59
C ASP A 370 -0.59 -7.36 19.47
N GLU A 371 -1.83 -7.85 19.31
CA GLU A 371 -3.05 -7.26 19.92
C GLU A 371 -2.95 -7.19 21.45
N GLN A 372 -2.43 -8.25 22.08
CA GLN A 372 -2.23 -8.29 23.53
C GLN A 372 -1.23 -7.23 24.00
N GLN A 373 -0.20 -6.95 23.22
CA GLN A 373 0.82 -5.97 23.55
C GLN A 373 0.43 -4.54 23.17
N GLY A 374 -0.39 -4.37 22.13
CA GLY A 374 -1.04 -3.09 21.83
C GLY A 374 -1.84 -2.61 23.04
N ILE A 375 -2.65 -3.50 23.62
CA ILE A 375 -3.42 -3.24 24.84
C ILE A 375 -2.49 -2.97 26.03
N ILE A 376 -1.45 -3.80 26.25
CA ILE A 376 -0.50 -3.59 27.37
C ILE A 376 0.24 -2.24 27.23
N GLN A 377 0.67 -1.86 26.03
CA GLN A 377 1.32 -0.57 25.81
C GLN A 377 0.37 0.61 26.01
N GLU A 378 -0.89 0.47 25.63
CA GLU A 378 -1.92 1.47 25.87
C GLU A 378 -2.19 1.64 27.37
N LEU A 379 -2.43 0.54 28.08
CA LEU A 379 -2.62 0.52 29.54
C LEU A 379 -1.40 1.07 30.30
N ARG A 380 -0.17 0.75 29.88
CA ARG A 380 1.05 1.30 30.51
C ARG A 380 1.12 2.82 30.35
N ARG A 381 0.77 3.35 29.18
CA ARG A 381 0.74 4.80 28.97
C ARG A 381 -0.35 5.50 29.75
N GLU A 382 -1.53 4.89 29.82
CA GLU A 382 -2.65 5.43 30.61
C GLU A 382 -2.29 5.44 32.10
N LEU A 383 -1.65 4.37 32.60
CA LEU A 383 -1.09 4.33 33.95
C LEU A 383 -0.07 5.44 34.19
N ASP A 384 0.85 5.70 33.26
CA ASP A 384 1.84 6.75 33.41
C ASP A 384 1.21 8.16 33.37
N ALA A 385 0.22 8.38 32.50
CA ALA A 385 -0.54 9.62 32.47
C ALA A 385 -1.30 9.87 33.78
N LEU A 386 -2.03 8.86 34.26
CA LEU A 386 -2.78 8.92 35.53
C LEU A 386 -1.86 9.09 36.74
N ARG A 387 -0.66 8.47 36.71
CA ARG A 387 0.36 8.66 37.75
C ARG A 387 0.92 10.07 37.76
N ASN A 388 1.16 10.65 36.59
CA ASN A 388 1.61 12.03 36.47
C ASN A 388 0.54 13.03 36.92
N GLU A 389 -0.72 12.79 36.57
CA GLU A 389 -1.85 13.59 37.03
C GLU A 389 -2.03 13.50 38.56
N ASN A 390 -1.99 12.27 39.12
CA ASN A 390 -2.03 12.09 40.58
C ASN A 390 -0.87 12.78 41.29
N ARG A 391 0.34 12.76 40.71
CA ARG A 391 1.50 13.47 41.27
C ARG A 391 1.25 14.97 41.27
N ALA A 392 0.82 15.54 40.15
CA ALA A 392 0.51 16.96 40.04
C ALA A 392 -0.59 17.41 41.02
N LEU A 393 -1.64 16.60 41.19
CA LEU A 393 -2.72 16.88 42.16
C LEU A 393 -2.23 16.81 43.61
N ARG A 394 -1.39 15.83 43.95
CA ARG A 394 -0.76 15.72 45.28
C ARG A 394 0.15 16.89 45.59
N ASP A 395 0.93 17.35 44.61
CA ASP A 395 1.81 18.51 44.76
C ASP A 395 0.99 19.80 44.94
N ALA A 396 -0.14 19.96 44.23
CA ALA A 396 -1.06 21.08 44.41
C ALA A 396 -1.75 21.09 45.80
N LEU A 397 -2.12 19.91 46.32
CA LEU A 397 -2.69 19.75 47.66
C LEU A 397 -1.65 20.01 48.77
N ASN A 398 -0.41 19.55 48.59
CA ASN A 398 0.66 19.79 49.56
C ASN A 398 1.17 21.25 49.52
N GLY A 399 1.13 21.91 48.35
CA GLY A 399 1.43 23.34 48.22
C GLY A 399 0.36 24.27 48.82
N SER A 400 -0.89 23.82 48.91
CA SER A 400 -2.00 24.57 49.52
C SER A 400 -2.19 24.27 51.01
N GLY A 401 -1.74 23.12 51.50
CA GLY A 401 -1.79 22.73 52.92
C GLY A 401 -0.75 23.42 53.84
N GLY A 402 0.28 24.03 53.26
CA GLY A 402 1.36 24.70 54.03
C GLY A 402 0.96 25.98 54.75
N SER A 403 -0.13 26.64 54.35
CA SER A 403 -0.60 27.89 54.97
C SER A 403 -1.68 27.70 56.04
N ALA A 404 -2.30 26.52 56.14
CA ALA A 404 -3.44 26.28 57.05
C ALA A 404 -3.05 25.66 58.40
N ARG A 405 -1.83 25.12 58.54
CA ARG A 405 -1.41 24.39 59.74
C ARG A 405 -0.70 25.26 60.80
N ALA A 406 -0.39 26.52 60.49
CA ALA A 406 0.28 27.45 61.40
C ALA A 406 -0.68 28.26 62.31
N SER A 407 -2.00 28.15 62.14
CA SER A 407 -2.97 29.05 62.79
C SER A 407 -3.70 28.45 64.01
N LEU A 408 -3.36 27.23 64.45
CA LEU A 408 -4.09 26.51 65.51
C LEU A 408 -3.29 26.27 66.80
N GLN A 409 -2.12 26.90 66.96
CA GLN A 409 -1.33 26.86 68.21
C GLN A 409 -1.12 28.26 68.78
N SER A 410 -2.22 28.94 69.16
CA SER A 410 -2.15 30.05 70.12
C SER A 410 -3.54 30.35 70.69
N ALA A 411 -3.91 29.67 71.76
CA ALA A 411 -4.86 30.20 72.73
C ALA A 411 -4.37 29.81 74.15
N PRO A 412 -4.36 30.74 75.12
CA PRO A 412 -3.58 30.58 76.34
C PRO A 412 -4.35 29.85 77.45
N SER A 413 -3.58 29.25 78.34
CA SER A 413 -4.00 28.68 79.61
C SER A 413 -4.55 29.73 80.58
N ALA A 414 -5.77 29.50 81.06
CA ALA A 414 -6.31 29.96 82.34
C ALA A 414 -7.22 28.82 82.81
N GLY A 415 -7.21 28.31 84.02
CA GLY A 415 -6.71 28.71 85.33
C GLY A 415 -7.57 27.92 86.31
N ASP A 416 -6.96 27.40 87.38
CA ASP A 416 -7.55 26.48 88.36
C ASP A 416 -8.94 26.85 88.90
N GLY A 417 -9.73 25.81 89.21
CA GLY A 417 -11.03 25.92 89.86
C GLY A 417 -11.52 24.56 90.35
N GLU A 418 -11.15 24.26 91.58
CA GLU A 418 -11.42 23.08 92.40
C GLU A 418 -12.93 22.87 92.73
N LEU A 419 -13.27 21.65 93.20
CA LEU A 419 -14.52 21.21 93.90
C LEU A 419 -15.71 20.85 92.99
N GLY A 420 -16.44 19.73 93.12
CA GLY A 420 -16.46 18.61 94.06
C GLY A 420 -17.74 17.78 93.82
N ALA A 421 -17.65 16.47 94.11
CA ALA A 421 -18.71 15.52 94.47
C ALA A 421 -20.13 15.64 93.86
N ARG A 422 -20.52 14.68 93.00
CA ARG A 422 -21.29 13.46 93.36
C ARG A 422 -21.62 12.63 92.11
#